data_AF-A0A9E0AMH9-F1
#
_entry.id   AF-A0A9E0AMH9-F1
#
_cell.length_a   1.000
_cell.length_b   1.000
_cell.length_c   1.000
_cell.angle_alpha   90.00
_cell.angle_beta   90.00
_cell.angle_gamma   90.00
#
_symmetry.space_group_name_H-M   'P 1'
#
loop_
_entity.id
_entity.type
_entity.pdbx_description
1 polymer ?
#
loop_
_entity_poly.entity_id
_entity_poly.type
_entity_poly.pdbx_seq_one_letter_code
_entity_poly.pdbx_strand_id
1 'polypeptide(L)'
;MKKRLLSLALGTMMVLSTLAGCGSKDGGSAAVNTKPEEQGKVLNIYCWNEEFKSRFEGYYKNVPSDVKVNWVITPNENNAYQNALDAALLKQKDAAADDKIDMFLIEADYALKYVNSDYTLDVKDVGLTDDDLKDMYQYTKDIATDSKGKLKATTWQATPGLFAYRRSIAKDVLGTD
;
A
#
# COMPACT_ATOMS: atom_id res chain seq x y z
N MET A 1 -40.46 28.42 -50.42
CA MET A 1 -39.96 28.20 -51.80
C MET A 1 -38.45 28.03 -51.67
N LYS A 2 -37.76 26.92 -51.97
CA LYS A 2 -37.97 25.81 -52.93
C LYS A 2 -37.70 24.46 -52.24
N LYS A 3 -38.57 23.49 -52.54
CA LYS A 3 -38.46 22.05 -52.26
C LYS A 3 -37.68 21.36 -53.40
N ARG A 4 -36.83 20.38 -53.09
CA ARG A 4 -36.52 19.14 -53.87
C ARG A 4 -35.85 18.17 -52.86
N LEU A 5 -36.50 17.20 -52.20
CA LEU A 5 -37.26 15.98 -52.57
C LEU A 5 -36.45 14.90 -53.32
N LEU A 6 -36.36 13.74 -52.64
CA LEU A 6 -36.22 12.34 -53.09
C LEU A 6 -34.86 11.87 -53.66
N SER A 7 -34.36 10.65 -53.43
CA SER A 7 -34.79 9.51 -52.61
C SER A 7 -33.81 8.33 -52.75
N LEU A 8 -33.83 7.44 -51.74
CA LEU A 8 -33.59 5.98 -51.75
C LEU A 8 -32.24 5.40 -52.22
N ALA A 9 -31.54 4.73 -51.28
CA ALA A 9 -31.54 3.26 -51.24
C ALA A 9 -31.19 2.75 -49.83
N LEU A 10 -32.09 1.92 -49.28
CA LEU A 10 -31.92 1.14 -48.06
C LEU A 10 -31.07 -0.10 -48.35
N GLY A 11 -30.30 -0.53 -47.33
CA GLY A 11 -30.17 -1.95 -47.02
C GLY A 11 -28.77 -2.54 -47.03
N THR A 12 -28.09 -2.54 -45.87
CA THR A 12 -27.72 -3.79 -45.18
C THR A 12 -27.24 -3.47 -43.75
N MET A 13 -28.02 -3.93 -42.76
CA MET A 13 -27.54 -4.16 -41.40
C MET A 13 -26.67 -5.42 -41.41
N MET A 14 -25.48 -5.37 -40.80
CA MET A 14 -24.99 -6.44 -39.93
C MET A 14 -23.83 -5.92 -39.06
N VAL A 15 -24.22 -5.61 -37.82
CA VAL A 15 -23.52 -5.84 -36.55
C VAL A 15 -22.15 -6.52 -36.66
N LEU A 16 -21.09 -5.81 -36.26
CA LEU A 16 -19.98 -6.36 -35.46
C LEU A 16 -19.17 -5.21 -34.83
N SER A 17 -19.86 -4.51 -33.92
CA SER A 17 -19.22 -3.75 -32.85
C SER A 17 -19.38 -4.58 -31.56
N THR A 18 -18.38 -5.39 -31.23
CA THR A 18 -18.14 -5.84 -29.86
C THR A 18 -16.69 -5.52 -29.55
N LEU A 19 -16.49 -4.31 -29.01
CA LEU A 19 -16.09 -4.15 -27.60
C LEU A 19 -14.77 -4.87 -27.33
N ALA A 20 -13.68 -4.14 -27.53
CA ALA A 20 -12.49 -4.28 -26.70
C ALA A 20 -12.95 -4.32 -25.24
N GLY A 21 -12.53 -5.36 -24.52
CA GLY A 21 -13.04 -5.72 -23.21
C GLY A 21 -12.86 -4.62 -22.18
N CYS A 22 -13.90 -3.82 -21.97
CA CYS A 22 -14.15 -3.16 -20.69
C CYS A 22 -14.79 -4.20 -19.76
N GLY A 23 -13.96 -5.05 -19.18
CA GLY A 23 -14.28 -5.79 -17.96
C GLY A 23 -14.15 -4.85 -16.76
N SER A 24 -14.98 -3.82 -16.68
CA SER A 24 -15.08 -2.97 -15.49
C SER A 24 -15.97 -3.68 -14.46
N LYS A 25 -15.33 -4.56 -13.68
CA LYS A 25 -15.77 -5.05 -12.38
C LYS A 25 -14.59 -5.78 -11.74
N ASP A 26 -13.61 -5.01 -11.30
CA ASP A 26 -12.89 -5.31 -10.06
C ASP A 26 -12.05 -4.11 -9.67
N GLY A 27 -11.97 -3.86 -8.36
CA GLY A 27 -11.21 -2.77 -7.78
C GLY A 27 -9.75 -2.85 -8.22
N GLY A 28 -9.36 -1.97 -9.14
CA GLY A 28 -8.03 -1.95 -9.71
C GLY A 28 -6.98 -1.62 -8.65
N SER A 29 -6.24 -2.62 -8.20
CA SER A 29 -4.83 -2.41 -7.82
C SER A 29 -4.17 -1.68 -8.99
N ALA A 30 -3.35 -0.67 -8.73
CA ALA A 30 -2.43 -0.18 -9.75
C ALA A 30 -1.66 -1.38 -10.32
N ALA A 31 -1.68 -1.56 -11.64
CA ALA A 31 -0.97 -2.67 -12.26
C ALA A 31 0.53 -2.55 -11.94
N VAL A 32 1.11 -3.60 -11.35
CA VAL A 32 2.54 -3.65 -11.05
C VAL A 32 3.30 -3.63 -12.37
N ASN A 33 4.12 -2.59 -12.58
CA ASN A 33 4.92 -2.48 -13.78
C ASN A 33 6.18 -3.35 -13.66
N THR A 34 6.17 -4.48 -14.36
CA THR A 34 7.27 -5.46 -14.34
C THR A 34 8.33 -5.20 -15.41
N LYS A 35 8.19 -4.14 -16.21
CA LYS A 35 9.16 -3.80 -17.26
C LYS A 35 10.39 -3.12 -16.68
N PRO A 36 11.58 -3.73 -16.75
CA PRO A 36 12.79 -3.18 -16.12
C PRO A 36 13.18 -1.79 -16.64
N GLU A 37 12.90 -1.48 -17.91
CA GLU A 37 13.22 -0.20 -18.53
C GLU A 37 12.36 0.98 -18.05
N GLU A 38 11.25 0.70 -17.37
CA GLU A 38 10.34 1.70 -16.79
C GLU A 38 10.51 1.81 -15.26
N GLN A 39 11.42 1.03 -14.65
CA GLN A 39 11.70 1.01 -13.21
C GLN A 39 12.86 1.93 -12.84
N GLY A 40 12.76 2.55 -11.66
CA GLY A 40 13.85 3.30 -11.04
C GLY A 40 14.96 2.38 -10.49
N LYS A 41 16.05 3.01 -10.06
CA LYS A 41 17.20 2.42 -9.35
C LYS A 41 17.26 2.88 -7.89
N VAL A 42 16.23 3.58 -7.39
CA VAL A 42 16.11 3.96 -5.99
C VAL A 42 14.89 3.28 -5.37
N LEU A 43 15.10 2.56 -4.26
CA LEU A 43 14.04 2.01 -3.42
C LEU A 43 13.76 2.99 -2.27
N ASN A 44 12.67 3.74 -2.36
CA ASN A 44 12.28 4.73 -1.36
C ASN A 44 11.40 4.08 -0.27
N ILE A 45 11.88 4.12 0.97
CA ILE A 45 11.18 3.59 2.14
C ILE A 45 10.89 4.71 3.14
N TYR A 46 9.60 4.93 3.41
CA TYR A 46 9.12 5.95 4.33
C TYR A 46 8.82 5.33 5.71
N CYS A 47 9.42 5.89 6.77
CA CYS A 47 9.21 5.45 8.14
C CYS A 47 9.33 6.60 9.14
N TRP A 48 8.96 6.38 10.40
CA TRP A 48 8.99 7.42 11.44
C TRP A 48 10.16 7.35 12.41
N ASN A 49 10.96 6.28 12.34
CA ASN A 49 12.18 6.10 13.13
C ASN A 49 13.13 5.13 12.42
N GLU A 50 14.24 4.77 13.06
CA GLU A 50 15.27 3.87 12.50
C GLU A 50 15.04 2.37 12.80
N GLU A 51 13.95 2.00 13.46
CA GLU A 51 13.77 0.61 13.92
C GLU A 51 13.58 -0.38 12.76
N PHE A 52 12.76 -0.01 11.77
CA PHE A 52 12.56 -0.83 10.59
C PHE A 52 13.80 -0.83 9.70
N LYS A 53 14.46 0.33 9.56
CA LYS A 53 15.75 0.44 8.86
C LYS A 53 16.79 -0.54 9.43
N SER A 54 16.96 -0.54 10.75
CA SER A 54 17.91 -1.44 11.43
C SER A 54 17.59 -2.91 11.18
N ARG A 55 16.30 -3.28 11.13
CA ARG A 55 15.86 -4.65 10.82
C ARG A 55 16.08 -5.01 9.35
N PHE A 56 15.68 -4.13 8.44
CA PHE A 56 15.89 -4.30 7.01
C PHE A 56 17.37 -4.51 6.71
N GLU A 57 18.23 -3.61 7.19
CA GLU A 57 19.67 -3.70 6.99
C GLU A 57 20.27 -4.92 7.71
N GLY A 58 19.71 -5.33 8.86
CA GLY A 58 20.14 -6.50 9.62
C GLY A 58 19.86 -7.83 8.92
N TYR A 59 18.67 -8.00 8.34
CA TYR A 59 18.19 -9.28 7.82
C TYR A 59 18.16 -9.38 6.30
N TYR A 60 17.98 -8.26 5.59
CA TYR A 60 17.92 -8.24 4.13
C TYR A 60 19.25 -7.80 3.53
N LYS A 61 20.09 -8.77 3.18
CA LYS A 61 21.43 -8.54 2.61
C LYS A 61 21.48 -8.54 1.08
N ASN A 62 20.38 -8.89 0.43
CA ASN A 62 20.34 -9.19 -1.01
C ASN A 62 19.70 -8.07 -1.83
N VAL A 63 19.87 -6.80 -1.43
CA VAL A 63 19.50 -5.68 -2.29
C VAL A 63 20.35 -5.75 -3.56
N PRO A 64 19.74 -5.69 -4.77
CA PRO A 64 20.51 -5.65 -6.01
C PRO A 64 21.54 -4.52 -5.99
N SER A 65 22.76 -4.78 -6.48
CA SER A 65 23.88 -3.84 -6.36
C SER A 65 23.67 -2.51 -7.11
N ASP A 66 22.79 -2.51 -8.11
CA ASP A 66 22.40 -1.34 -8.89
C ASP A 66 21.19 -0.59 -8.30
N VAL A 67 20.65 -1.05 -7.16
CA VAL A 67 19.54 -0.41 -6.45
C VAL A 67 20.06 0.28 -5.18
N LYS A 68 19.77 1.58 -5.06
CA LYS A 68 20.03 2.38 -3.86
C LYS A 68 18.81 2.37 -2.95
N VAL A 69 18.95 1.96 -1.70
CA VAL A 69 17.89 2.16 -0.69
C VAL A 69 17.96 3.60 -0.18
N ASN A 70 16.85 4.33 -0.29
CA ASN A 70 16.68 5.67 0.25
C ASN A 70 15.66 5.65 1.39
N TRP A 71 16.08 6.15 2.55
CA TRP A 71 15.26 6.19 3.76
C TRP A 71 14.71 7.60 3.95
N VAL A 72 13.38 7.75 3.97
CA VAL A 72 12.71 8.99 4.30
C VAL A 72 12.14 8.86 5.71
N ILE A 73 12.85 9.46 6.67
CA ILE A 73 12.52 9.35 8.10
C ILE A 73 11.90 10.66 8.58
N THR A 74 10.61 10.62 8.90
CA THR A 74 9.88 11.77 9.47
C THR A 74 9.34 11.38 10.84
N PRO A 75 9.84 11.94 11.95
CA PRO A 75 9.32 11.65 13.29
C PRO A 75 7.80 11.82 13.37
N ASN A 76 7.11 10.93 14.10
CA ASN A 76 5.64 10.91 14.16
C ASN A 76 5.03 11.97 15.11
N GLU A 77 5.84 12.89 15.65
CA GLU A 77 5.37 13.94 16.55
C GLU A 77 4.27 14.80 15.89
N ASN A 78 3.15 14.99 16.57
CA ASN A 78 2.02 15.79 16.10
C ASN A 78 1.48 15.35 14.71
N ASN A 79 1.50 14.05 14.41
CA ASN A 79 1.10 13.47 13.12
C ASN A 79 1.98 13.91 11.93
N ALA A 80 3.20 14.42 12.17
CA ALA A 80 4.07 14.93 11.11
C ALA A 80 4.39 13.86 10.05
N TYR A 81 4.64 12.62 10.47
CA TYR A 81 4.84 11.49 9.54
C TYR A 81 3.64 11.29 8.61
N GLN A 82 2.43 11.17 9.18
CA GLN A 82 1.22 10.92 8.41
C GLN A 82 0.95 12.05 7.40
N ASN A 83 1.10 13.31 7.84
CA ASN A 83 0.91 14.48 6.98
C ASN A 83 1.91 14.53 5.82
N ALA A 84 3.19 14.21 6.09
CA ALA A 84 4.22 14.16 5.07
C ALA A 84 3.98 13.01 4.07
N LEU A 85 3.60 11.84 4.57
CA LEU A 85 3.26 10.67 3.75
C LEU A 85 2.08 10.98 2.82
N ASP A 86 1.00 11.57 3.35
CA ASP A 86 -0.16 11.96 2.54
C ASP A 86 0.20 12.93 1.42
N ALA A 87 0.99 13.96 1.74
CA ALA A 87 1.44 14.95 0.77
C ALA A 87 2.32 14.34 -0.34
N ALA A 88 3.11 13.32 0.01
CA ALA A 88 3.92 12.57 -0.95
C ALA A 88 3.05 11.64 -1.82
N LEU A 89 2.14 10.89 -1.21
CA LEU A 89 1.23 9.97 -1.92
C LEU A 89 0.34 10.68 -2.94
N LEU A 90 -0.12 11.91 -2.64
CA LEU A 90 -0.87 12.73 -3.60
C LEU A 90 -0.09 13.02 -4.89
N LYS A 91 1.25 13.03 -4.82
CA LYS A 91 2.14 13.28 -5.96
C LYS A 91 2.68 11.99 -6.59
N GLN A 92 2.37 10.83 -6.01
CA GLN A 92 2.95 9.53 -6.38
C GLN A 92 2.77 9.21 -7.85
N LYS A 93 1.62 9.54 -8.43
CA LYS A 93 1.29 9.25 -9.83
C LYS A 93 2.27 9.95 -10.78
N ASP A 94 2.59 11.22 -10.49
CA ASP A 94 3.36 12.10 -11.37
C ASP A 94 4.85 12.15 -11.02
N ALA A 95 5.26 11.54 -9.90
CA ALA A 95 6.67 11.42 -9.51
C ALA A 95 7.49 10.65 -10.55
N ALA A 96 8.75 11.07 -10.74
CA ALA A 96 9.72 10.33 -11.54
C ALA A 96 9.97 8.94 -10.94
N ALA A 97 10.45 7.99 -11.75
CA ALA A 97 10.60 6.60 -11.32
C ALA A 97 11.45 6.46 -10.03
N ASP A 98 12.54 7.21 -9.91
CA ASP A 98 13.43 7.21 -8.73
C ASP A 98 12.89 7.99 -7.52
N ASP A 99 11.81 8.76 -7.69
CA ASP A 99 11.20 9.58 -6.63
C ASP A 99 9.90 8.96 -6.07
N LYS A 100 9.41 7.89 -6.69
CA LYS A 100 8.19 7.20 -6.25
C LYS A 100 8.40 6.53 -4.90
N ILE A 101 7.37 6.55 -4.07
CA ILE A 101 7.32 5.78 -2.82
C ILE A 101 7.14 4.31 -3.18
N ASP A 102 8.07 3.45 -2.76
CA ASP A 102 7.99 2.01 -3.00
C ASP A 102 7.44 1.27 -1.78
N MET A 103 7.78 1.77 -0.59
CA MET A 103 7.33 1.20 0.68
C MET A 103 7.12 2.31 1.70
N PHE A 104 6.09 2.17 2.52
CA PHE A 104 5.86 3.06 3.64
C PHE A 104 5.28 2.27 4.81
N LEU A 105 5.59 2.71 6.03
CA LEU A 105 5.02 2.13 7.23
C LEU A 105 3.71 2.83 7.58
N ILE A 106 2.82 2.12 8.26
CA ILE A 106 1.57 2.64 8.81
C ILE A 106 1.40 2.17 10.25
N GLU A 107 0.76 2.96 11.10
CA GLU A 107 0.33 2.51 12.42
C GLU A 107 -1.09 1.94 12.39
N ALA A 108 -1.38 1.08 13.36
CA ALA A 108 -2.66 0.42 13.52
C ALA A 108 -3.83 1.42 13.60
N ASP A 109 -3.66 2.53 14.32
CA ASP A 109 -4.69 3.55 14.57
C ASP A 109 -5.25 4.19 13.29
N TYR A 110 -4.47 4.17 12.21
CA TYR A 110 -4.86 4.76 10.93
C TYR A 110 -4.63 3.82 9.74
N ALA A 111 -4.39 2.53 9.97
CA ALA A 111 -4.07 1.56 8.92
C ALA A 111 -5.16 1.50 7.84
N LEU A 112 -6.43 1.53 8.26
CA LEU A 112 -7.59 1.46 7.37
C LEU A 112 -7.63 2.56 6.31
N LYS A 113 -7.05 3.74 6.58
CA LYS A 113 -6.93 4.85 5.63
C LYS A 113 -6.13 4.45 4.39
N TYR A 114 -5.02 3.73 4.59
CA TYR A 114 -4.10 3.34 3.52
C TYR A 114 -4.47 1.99 2.91
N VAL A 115 -4.87 1.04 3.74
CA VAL A 115 -5.32 -0.30 3.31
C VAL A 115 -6.52 -0.20 2.37
N ASN A 116 -7.49 0.66 2.64
CA ASN A 116 -8.64 0.84 1.74
C ASN A 116 -8.39 1.80 0.56
N SER A 117 -7.19 2.35 0.45
CA SER A 117 -6.83 3.28 -0.64
C SER A 117 -6.22 2.54 -1.83
N ASP A 118 -6.21 3.18 -2.99
CA ASP A 118 -5.53 2.66 -4.18
C ASP A 118 -4.00 2.87 -4.14
N TYR A 119 -3.45 3.43 -3.05
CA TYR A 119 -2.01 3.64 -2.86
C TYR A 119 -1.26 2.37 -2.42
N THR A 120 -1.97 1.34 -1.99
CA THR A 120 -1.38 0.05 -1.58
C THR A 120 -1.73 -1.04 -2.58
N LEU A 121 -0.85 -2.03 -2.69
CA LEU A 121 -1.04 -3.20 -3.54
C LEU A 121 -1.55 -4.38 -2.72
N ASP A 122 -2.14 -5.38 -3.38
CA ASP A 122 -2.28 -6.69 -2.73
C ASP A 122 -0.87 -7.25 -2.50
N VAL A 123 -0.60 -7.83 -1.33
CA VAL A 123 0.70 -8.46 -1.06
C VAL A 123 1.00 -9.59 -2.05
N LYS A 124 -0.04 -10.22 -2.63
CA LYS A 124 0.11 -11.22 -3.68
C LYS A 124 0.61 -10.62 -4.99
N ASP A 125 0.23 -9.38 -5.31
CA ASP A 125 0.67 -8.67 -6.52
C ASP A 125 2.19 -8.37 -6.46
N VAL A 126 2.77 -8.33 -5.26
CA VAL A 126 4.22 -8.14 -5.03
C VAL A 126 4.97 -9.47 -4.76
N GLY A 127 4.28 -10.61 -4.90
CA GLY A 127 4.89 -11.94 -4.89
C GLY A 127 4.88 -12.68 -3.55
N LEU A 128 4.20 -12.17 -2.52
CA LEU A 128 4.01 -12.95 -1.28
C LEU A 128 2.99 -14.06 -1.51
N THR A 129 3.31 -15.25 -1.02
CA THR A 129 2.48 -16.44 -1.11
C THR A 129 1.70 -16.70 0.19
N ASP A 130 0.69 -17.56 0.13
CA ASP A 130 -0.02 -17.98 1.34
C ASP A 130 0.90 -18.72 2.34
N ASP A 131 1.98 -19.37 1.86
CA ASP A 131 2.96 -20.03 2.73
C ASP A 131 3.84 -19.00 3.48
N ASP A 132 4.22 -17.90 2.82
CA ASP A 132 4.95 -16.79 3.47
C ASP A 132 4.12 -16.13 4.58
N LEU A 133 2.80 -16.17 4.44
CA LEU A 133 1.83 -15.49 5.32
C LEU A 133 1.24 -16.41 6.40
N LYS A 134 1.53 -17.71 6.39
CA LYS A 134 0.81 -18.69 7.22
C LYS A 134 1.00 -18.48 8.72
N ASP A 135 2.19 -18.02 9.13
CA ASP A 135 2.58 -17.87 10.53
C ASP A 135 2.21 -16.50 11.13
N MET A 136 1.63 -15.59 10.34
CA MET A 136 1.13 -14.31 10.85
C MET A 136 -0.09 -14.49 11.74
N TYR A 137 -0.13 -13.78 12.87
CA TYR A 137 -1.30 -13.74 13.75
C TYR A 137 -2.53 -13.18 13.02
N GLN A 138 -3.70 -13.79 13.24
CA GLN A 138 -4.93 -13.45 12.52
C GLN A 138 -5.30 -11.95 12.60
N TYR A 139 -5.23 -11.33 13.78
CA TYR A 139 -5.58 -9.91 13.93
C TYR A 139 -4.70 -8.99 13.08
N THR A 140 -3.46 -9.39 12.79
CA THR A 140 -2.55 -8.62 11.93
C THR A 140 -2.94 -8.71 10.46
N LYS A 141 -3.52 -9.84 10.05
CA LYS A 141 -4.12 -10.00 8.73
C LYS A 141 -5.40 -9.18 8.64
N ASP A 142 -6.25 -9.26 9.66
CA ASP A 142 -7.55 -8.59 9.69
C ASP A 142 -7.41 -7.06 9.55
N ILE A 143 -6.53 -6.43 10.32
CA ILE A 143 -6.32 -4.96 10.26
C ILE A 143 -5.72 -4.48 8.93
N ALA A 144 -4.96 -5.35 8.26
CA ALA A 144 -4.29 -5.06 6.99
C ALA A 144 -5.09 -5.53 5.76
N THR A 145 -6.28 -6.10 5.95
CA THR A 145 -7.16 -6.55 4.86
C THR A 145 -8.13 -5.44 4.50
N ASP A 146 -8.24 -5.12 3.21
CA ASP A 146 -9.16 -4.09 2.72
C ASP A 146 -10.61 -4.57 2.71
N SER A 147 -11.52 -3.63 2.47
CA SER A 147 -12.96 -3.90 2.33
C SER A 147 -13.33 -4.82 1.16
N LYS A 148 -12.38 -5.13 0.27
CA LYS A 148 -12.54 -6.05 -0.87
C LYS A 148 -11.92 -7.44 -0.58
N GLY A 149 -11.37 -7.65 0.62
CA GLY A 149 -10.78 -8.91 1.06
C GLY A 149 -9.33 -9.14 0.63
N LYS A 150 -8.63 -8.10 0.15
CA LYS A 150 -7.21 -8.18 -0.23
C LYS A 150 -6.33 -7.82 0.95
N LEU A 151 -5.28 -8.59 1.21
CA LEU A 151 -4.28 -8.26 2.23
C LEU A 151 -3.32 -7.22 1.64
N LYS A 152 -3.27 -6.01 2.21
CA LYS A 152 -2.59 -4.85 1.61
C LYS A 152 -1.27 -4.48 2.28
N ALA A 153 -0.98 -5.08 3.43
CA ALA A 153 0.24 -4.85 4.19
C ALA A 153 0.58 -6.09 5.04
N THR A 154 1.83 -6.19 5.44
CA THR A 154 2.29 -7.14 6.46
C THR A 154 2.80 -6.38 7.67
N THR A 155 2.89 -7.07 8.82
CA THR A 155 3.45 -6.48 10.02
C THR A 155 4.69 -7.23 10.48
N TRP A 156 5.67 -6.48 10.99
CA TRP A 156 6.83 -7.00 11.69
C TRP A 156 6.75 -6.76 13.21
N GLN A 157 5.75 -6.00 13.66
CA GLN A 157 5.59 -5.62 15.06
C GLN A 157 4.11 -5.59 15.43
N ALA A 158 3.80 -6.06 16.63
CA ALA A 158 2.54 -5.76 17.26
C ALA A 158 2.76 -5.44 18.73
N THR A 159 2.17 -4.32 19.16
CA THR A 159 2.31 -3.78 20.51
C THR A 159 0.96 -3.84 21.21
N PRO A 160 0.57 -5.01 21.75
CA PRO A 160 -0.68 -5.11 22.50
C PRO A 160 -0.64 -4.12 23.68
N GLY A 161 -1.78 -3.49 23.98
CA GLY A 161 -1.92 -2.67 25.17
C GLY A 161 -1.72 -3.51 26.42
N LEU A 162 -0.88 -3.03 27.34
CA LEU A 162 -0.57 -3.70 28.60
C LEU A 162 -0.80 -2.74 29.76
N PHE A 163 -1.14 -3.29 30.93
CA PHE A 163 -1.12 -2.54 32.18
C PHE A 163 0.25 -2.73 32.84
N ALA A 164 1.07 -1.68 32.81
CA ALA A 164 2.37 -1.65 33.50
C ALA A 164 2.24 -0.82 34.78
N TYR A 165 2.59 -1.41 35.92
CA TYR A 165 2.57 -0.72 37.22
C TYR A 165 3.83 -1.00 38.03
N ARG A 166 4.15 -0.07 38.95
CA ARG A 166 5.25 -0.27 39.90
C ARG A 166 4.76 -1.16 41.04
N ARG A 167 5.14 -2.43 40.99
CA ARG A 167 4.82 -3.44 42.01
C ARG A 167 5.13 -2.97 43.44
N SER A 168 6.26 -2.29 43.65
CA SER A 168 6.63 -1.77 44.98
C SER A 168 5.61 -0.77 45.52
N ILE A 169 5.16 0.16 44.67
CA ILE A 169 4.15 1.16 45.04
C ILE A 169 2.79 0.49 45.30
N ALA A 170 2.41 -0.52 44.50
CA ALA A 170 1.18 -1.27 44.75
C ALA A 170 1.19 -1.95 46.12
N LYS A 171 2.29 -2.61 46.51
CA LYS A 171 2.44 -3.18 47.85
C LYS A 171 2.36 -2.12 48.95
N ASP A 172 3.07 -1.01 48.79
CA ASP A 172 3.16 0.04 49.82
C ASP A 172 1.82 0.75 50.05
N VAL A 173 1.03 0.95 48.99
CA VAL A 173 -0.23 1.70 49.04
C VAL A 173 -1.45 0.80 49.21
N LEU A 174 -1.50 -0.33 48.49
CA LEU A 174 -2.66 -1.23 48.44
C LEU A 174 -2.50 -2.46 49.35
N GLY A 175 -1.29 -2.72 49.87
CA GLY A 175 -1.00 -3.91 50.69
C GLY A 175 -0.91 -5.22 49.89
N THR A 176 -1.06 -5.16 48.56
CA THR A 176 -1.02 -6.32 47.64
C THR A 176 -0.54 -5.89 46.25
N ASP A 177 -0.23 -6.86 45.38
CA ASP A 177 0.07 -6.64 43.96
C ASP A 177 -0.70 -7.57 43.02
#